data_AF-A0A2P2K701-F1
#
_entry.id   AF-A0A2P2K701-F1
#
_cell.length_a   1.000
_cell.length_b   1.000
_cell.length_c   1.000
_cell.angle_alpha   90.00
_cell.angle_beta   90.00
_cell.angle_gamma   90.00
#
_symmetry.space_group_name_H-M   'P 1'
#
loop_
_entity.id
_entity.type
_entity.pdbx_description
1 polymer ?
#
loop_
_entity_poly.entity_id
_entity_poly.type
_entity_poly.pdbx_seq_one_letter_code
_entity_poly.pdbx_strand_id
1 'polypeptide(L)'
;MDDDGDMAEMYLTEKKRRMESSFYGDQSLLGFRSNDGGISVSAPVSPVSSPADSRKLEKSLSITRSRHESMKSTESATESIEELEMLLEAYFVVIDSTLNKLTSLKEYIDDTEDFINIQLDNVRNQLIQFELILTTATFVVAIFGVVAGVFGMNFSIPLFDDPDAFKWVLLITGVSGLIIFCAFLWFFKYRRLMPL
;
A
#
# COMPACT_ATOMS: atom_id res chain seq x y z
N MET A 1 -27.90 -47.26 -22.34
CA MET A 1 -27.23 -45.98 -22.65
C MET A 1 -28.17 -44.89 -22.16
N ASP A 2 -27.61 -43.88 -21.51
CA ASP A 2 -28.23 -42.78 -20.74
C ASP A 2 -28.17 -42.97 -19.22
N ASP A 3 -26.97 -42.73 -18.65
CA ASP A 3 -26.77 -42.49 -17.21
C ASP A 3 -25.79 -41.31 -17.00
N ASP A 4 -25.99 -40.24 -17.76
CA ASP A 4 -25.23 -38.99 -17.65
C ASP A 4 -26.00 -37.92 -16.83
N GLY A 5 -27.21 -38.25 -16.35
CA GLY A 5 -28.08 -37.34 -15.60
C GLY A 5 -27.61 -37.10 -14.16
N ASP A 6 -27.08 -38.13 -13.50
CA ASP A 6 -26.70 -38.06 -12.08
C ASP A 6 -25.34 -37.40 -11.86
N MET A 7 -24.55 -37.20 -12.93
CA MET A 7 -23.24 -36.54 -12.84
C MET A 7 -23.36 -35.01 -12.70
N ALA A 8 -24.46 -34.42 -13.18
CA ALA A 8 -24.70 -32.97 -13.13
C ALA A 8 -25.13 -32.46 -11.73
N GLU A 9 -25.53 -33.35 -10.82
CA GLU A 9 -25.98 -32.99 -9.47
C GLU A 9 -24.83 -32.76 -8.46
N MET A 10 -23.58 -33.10 -8.82
CA MET A 10 -22.42 -33.01 -7.91
C MET A 10 -21.70 -31.65 -7.90
N TYR A 11 -22.19 -30.62 -8.62
CA TYR A 11 -21.61 -29.28 -8.59
C TYR A 11 -21.95 -28.53 -7.29
N LEU A 12 -21.32 -28.94 -6.19
CA LEU A 12 -21.49 -28.37 -4.85
C LEU A 12 -21.04 -26.90 -4.76
N THR A 13 -20.09 -26.48 -5.58
CA THR A 13 -19.55 -25.11 -5.59
C THR A 13 -20.60 -24.07 -6.00
N GLU A 14 -21.44 -24.39 -6.99
CA GLU A 14 -22.50 -23.47 -7.42
C GLU A 14 -23.69 -23.48 -6.46
N LYS A 15 -24.03 -24.64 -5.90
CA LYS A 15 -25.11 -24.76 -4.90
C LYS A 15 -24.77 -24.01 -3.62
N LYS A 16 -23.52 -24.08 -3.16
CA LYS A 16 -23.00 -23.31 -2.01
C LYS A 16 -23.02 -21.80 -2.29
N ARG A 17 -22.57 -21.36 -3.48
CA ARG A 17 -22.59 -19.94 -3.86
C ARG A 17 -24.02 -19.37 -3.96
N ARG A 18 -24.99 -20.15 -4.46
CA ARG A 18 -26.40 -19.74 -4.46
C ARG A 18 -26.95 -19.61 -3.04
N MET A 19 -26.64 -20.56 -2.16
CA MET A 19 -27.06 -20.52 -0.75
C MET A 19 -26.44 -19.35 0.02
N GLU A 20 -25.16 -19.04 -0.22
CA GLU A 20 -24.47 -17.88 0.36
C GLU A 20 -25.03 -16.55 -0.15
N SER A 21 -25.43 -16.47 -1.43
CA SER A 21 -26.08 -15.28 -1.99
C SER A 21 -27.46 -15.00 -1.38
N SER A 22 -28.24 -16.05 -1.07
CA SER A 22 -29.52 -15.91 -0.38
C SER A 22 -29.38 -15.53 1.10
N PHE A 23 -28.27 -15.90 1.75
CA PHE A 23 -28.03 -15.54 3.16
C PHE A 23 -27.57 -14.07 3.32
N TYR A 24 -26.87 -13.52 2.32
CA TYR A 24 -26.48 -12.11 2.30
C TYR A 24 -27.58 -11.15 1.79
N GLY A 25 -28.55 -11.65 1.02
CA GLY A 25 -29.61 -10.83 0.42
C GLY A 25 -30.73 -10.36 1.36
N ASP A 26 -30.87 -10.98 2.54
CA ASP A 26 -32.02 -10.73 3.44
C ASP A 26 -31.73 -9.75 4.58
N GLN A 27 -30.51 -9.20 4.66
CA GLN A 27 -30.11 -8.28 5.74
C GLN A 27 -30.08 -6.80 5.33
N SER A 28 -30.49 -6.44 4.10
CA SER A 28 -30.37 -5.08 3.57
C SER A 28 -31.67 -4.26 3.51
N LEU A 29 -32.68 -4.57 4.34
CA LEU A 29 -33.93 -3.78 4.38
C LEU A 29 -34.31 -3.37 5.81
N LEU A 30 -33.51 -2.50 6.41
CA LEU A 30 -33.93 -1.63 7.52
C LEU A 30 -33.31 -0.26 7.32
N GLY A 31 -34.13 0.67 6.82
CA GLY A 31 -33.72 2.02 6.46
C GLY A 31 -33.56 2.94 7.66
N PHE A 32 -32.63 3.89 7.54
CA PHE A 32 -32.73 5.20 8.17
C PHE A 32 -32.23 6.26 7.18
N ARG A 33 -33.14 7.18 6.82
CA ARG A 33 -32.86 8.44 6.12
C ARG A 33 -32.19 9.41 7.10
N SER A 34 -31.19 10.16 6.65
CA SER A 34 -31.01 11.61 6.90
C SER A 34 -29.86 12.19 6.06
N ASN A 35 -30.02 13.47 5.74
CA ASN A 35 -29.33 14.29 4.75
C ASN A 35 -28.42 15.30 5.45
N ASP A 36 -27.12 15.35 5.15
CA ASP A 36 -26.31 16.60 5.02
C ASP A 36 -24.88 16.30 4.52
N GLY A 37 -24.26 17.26 3.84
CA GLY A 37 -23.05 17.09 3.03
C GLY A 37 -21.69 17.27 3.71
N GLY A 38 -20.65 17.33 2.88
CA GLY A 38 -19.33 17.90 3.22
C GLY A 38 -18.19 16.90 3.44
N ILE A 39 -17.41 16.70 2.36
CA ILE A 39 -15.96 16.44 2.28
C ILE A 39 -15.27 15.96 3.58
N SER A 40 -14.74 14.74 3.60
CA SER A 40 -13.74 14.34 4.59
C SER A 40 -12.65 13.46 3.98
N VAL A 41 -11.43 13.92 4.22
CA VAL A 41 -10.14 13.38 3.84
C VAL A 41 -9.89 12.06 4.58
N SER A 42 -9.25 11.14 3.87
CA SER A 42 -8.76 9.82 4.29
C SER A 42 -8.13 9.78 5.69
N ALA A 43 -8.68 8.95 6.57
CA ALA A 43 -8.05 8.46 7.79
C ALA A 43 -7.73 6.96 7.63
N PRO A 44 -6.68 6.43 8.30
CA PRO A 44 -6.31 5.03 8.19
C PRO A 44 -7.39 4.15 8.85
N VAL A 45 -7.68 3.02 8.22
CA VAL A 45 -8.61 2.01 8.71
C VAL A 45 -8.12 1.47 10.05
N SER A 46 -8.83 1.82 11.13
CA SER A 46 -8.71 1.18 12.44
C SER A 46 -8.89 -0.34 12.28
N PRO A 47 -8.07 -1.17 12.96
CA PRO A 47 -8.25 -2.62 12.89
C PRO A 47 -9.59 -2.99 13.53
N VAL A 48 -10.30 -3.89 12.85
CA VAL A 48 -11.50 -4.54 13.31
C VAL A 48 -11.30 -5.04 14.74
N SER A 49 -12.23 -4.72 15.64
CA SER A 49 -12.24 -5.30 16.98
C SER A 49 -12.36 -6.82 16.85
N SER A 50 -11.30 -7.54 17.20
CA SER A 50 -11.38 -8.97 17.45
C SER A 50 -12.42 -9.23 18.56
N PRO A 51 -13.17 -10.36 18.49
CA PRO A 51 -14.27 -10.61 19.40
C PRO A 51 -13.76 -10.75 20.83
N ALA A 52 -14.50 -10.14 21.75
CA ALA A 52 -14.34 -10.32 23.17
C ALA A 52 -14.83 -11.72 23.59
N ASP A 53 -13.97 -12.72 23.49
CA ASP A 53 -14.19 -14.02 24.12
C ASP A 53 -13.27 -14.20 25.33
N SER A 54 -13.39 -13.28 26.30
CA SER A 54 -12.91 -13.47 27.68
C SER A 54 -14.02 -13.97 28.62
N ARG A 55 -15.18 -14.38 28.09
CA ARG A 55 -16.34 -14.82 28.89
C ARG A 55 -16.61 -16.31 28.77
N LYS A 56 -15.65 -17.19 29.10
CA LYS A 56 -16.01 -18.59 29.40
C LYS A 56 -15.01 -19.42 30.22
N LEU A 57 -14.28 -18.82 31.14
CA LEU A 57 -13.43 -19.60 32.07
C LEU A 57 -13.66 -19.24 33.55
N GLU A 58 -14.90 -18.93 33.93
CA GLU A 58 -15.26 -18.72 35.35
C GLU A 58 -16.27 -19.75 35.89
N LYS A 59 -16.58 -20.81 35.14
CA LYS A 59 -17.73 -21.67 35.49
C LYS A 59 -17.47 -23.18 35.41
N SER A 60 -16.33 -23.63 35.97
CA SER A 60 -16.18 -25.03 36.40
C SER A 60 -15.00 -25.19 37.36
N LEU A 61 -15.05 -24.56 38.52
CA LEU A 61 -14.16 -24.90 39.64
C LEU A 61 -14.96 -25.01 40.95
N SER A 62 -16.18 -25.56 40.85
CA SER A 62 -16.92 -26.04 42.01
C SER A 62 -16.40 -27.43 42.39
N ILE A 63 -15.24 -27.48 43.05
CA ILE A 63 -14.79 -28.67 43.77
C ILE A 63 -15.73 -28.88 44.95
N THR A 64 -16.64 -29.83 44.80
CA THR A 64 -17.44 -30.36 45.90
C THR A 64 -16.56 -31.29 46.73
N ARG A 65 -15.93 -30.73 47.76
CA ARG A 65 -15.16 -31.46 48.77
C ARG A 65 -16.11 -32.27 49.67
N SER A 66 -16.39 -33.52 49.29
CA SER A 66 -17.02 -34.48 50.20
C SER A 66 -15.95 -35.29 50.96
N ARG A 67 -16.08 -35.25 52.28
CA ARG A 67 -15.25 -35.90 53.30
C ARG A 67 -14.86 -37.35 53.00
N HIS A 68 -13.56 -37.64 53.04
CA HIS A 68 -13.06 -38.88 53.65
C HIS A 68 -11.65 -38.62 54.20
N GLU A 69 -11.49 -38.65 55.53
CA GLU A 69 -10.17 -38.69 56.15
C GLU A 69 -9.67 -40.12 56.16
N SER A 70 -8.42 -40.33 55.70
CA SER A 70 -7.38 -41.09 56.42
C SER A 70 -6.35 -41.70 55.46
N MET A 71 -5.51 -40.88 54.82
CA MET A 71 -4.09 -41.11 54.41
C MET A 71 -3.45 -39.75 54.01
N LYS A 72 -3.50 -38.79 54.95
CA LYS A 72 -3.69 -37.35 54.68
C LYS A 72 -2.40 -36.51 54.59
N SER A 73 -1.36 -36.97 53.91
CA SER A 73 -0.15 -36.15 53.72
C SER A 73 0.45 -36.24 52.32
N THR A 74 0.33 -37.40 51.67
CA THR A 74 0.78 -37.57 50.28
C THR A 74 -0.29 -37.10 49.29
N GLU A 75 -1.58 -37.35 49.54
CA GLU A 75 -2.68 -36.93 48.66
C GLU A 75 -2.83 -35.40 48.55
N SER A 76 -2.61 -34.66 49.65
CA SER A 76 -2.63 -33.19 49.61
C SER A 76 -1.43 -32.60 48.86
N ALA A 77 -0.29 -33.29 48.89
CA ALA A 77 0.90 -32.90 48.15
C ALA A 77 0.71 -33.17 46.64
N THR A 78 0.02 -34.25 46.28
CA THR A 78 -0.32 -34.55 44.88
C THR A 78 -1.38 -33.59 44.32
N GLU A 79 -2.42 -33.24 45.09
CA GLU A 79 -3.41 -32.23 44.68
C GLU A 79 -2.75 -30.86 44.43
N SER A 80 -1.84 -30.43 45.29
CA SER A 80 -1.12 -29.16 45.12
C SER A 80 -0.12 -29.17 43.95
N ILE A 81 0.44 -30.34 43.61
CA ILE A 81 1.27 -30.49 42.39
C ILE A 81 0.40 -30.41 41.14
N GLU A 82 -0.77 -31.05 41.13
CA GLU A 82 -1.70 -31.08 39.99
C GLU A 82 -2.28 -29.67 39.71
N GLU A 83 -2.58 -28.88 40.75
CA GLU A 83 -2.97 -27.47 40.62
C GLU A 83 -1.85 -26.61 39.99
N LEU A 84 -0.59 -26.85 40.38
CA LEU A 84 0.58 -26.16 39.80
C LEU A 84 0.79 -26.53 38.34
N GLU A 85 0.59 -27.80 37.98
CA GLU A 85 0.71 -28.29 36.60
C GLU A 85 -0.34 -27.66 35.69
N MET A 86 -1.60 -27.59 36.12
CA MET A 86 -2.66 -26.91 35.37
C MET A 86 -2.36 -25.42 35.15
N LEU A 87 -1.79 -24.74 36.14
CA LEU A 87 -1.45 -23.32 36.04
C LEU A 87 -0.24 -23.09 35.12
N LEU A 88 0.74 -23.99 35.19
CA LEU A 88 1.92 -23.98 34.33
C LEU A 88 1.54 -24.25 32.86
N GLU A 89 0.64 -25.21 32.60
CA GLU A 89 0.16 -25.50 31.26
C GLU A 89 -0.64 -24.32 30.69
N ALA A 90 -1.50 -23.69 31.49
CA ALA A 90 -2.18 -22.46 31.10
C ALA A 90 -1.18 -21.34 30.74
N TYR A 91 -0.10 -21.20 31.51
CA TYR A 91 0.96 -20.24 31.22
C TYR A 91 1.71 -20.57 29.93
N PHE A 92 2.03 -21.84 29.66
CA PHE A 92 2.66 -22.24 28.40
C PHE A 92 1.79 -21.93 27.19
N VAL A 93 0.49 -22.23 27.26
CA VAL A 93 -0.46 -21.88 26.19
C VAL A 93 -0.50 -20.36 25.94
N VAL A 94 -0.47 -19.56 27.01
CA VAL A 94 -0.45 -18.09 26.89
C VAL A 94 0.87 -17.61 26.30
N ILE A 95 2.01 -18.18 26.70
CA ILE A 95 3.33 -17.83 26.16
C ILE A 95 3.38 -18.15 24.66
N ASP A 96 2.96 -19.34 24.24
CA ASP A 96 2.95 -19.72 22.82
C ASP A 96 2.01 -18.84 21.99
N SER A 97 0.81 -18.55 22.51
CA SER A 97 -0.11 -17.60 21.89
C SER A 97 0.51 -16.21 21.72
N THR A 98 1.25 -15.77 22.74
CA THR A 98 1.93 -14.47 22.73
C THR A 98 3.09 -14.46 21.75
N LEU A 99 3.91 -15.50 21.71
CA LEU A 99 4.99 -15.66 20.73
C LEU A 99 4.46 -15.66 19.31
N ASN A 100 3.35 -16.36 19.05
CA ASN A 100 2.76 -16.39 17.70
C ASN A 100 2.27 -15.00 17.27
N LYS A 101 1.66 -14.23 18.18
CA LYS A 101 1.26 -12.84 17.93
C LYS A 101 2.46 -11.92 17.68
N LEU A 102 3.55 -12.09 18.43
CA LEU A 102 4.78 -11.32 18.24
C LEU A 102 5.43 -11.64 16.89
N THR A 103 5.43 -12.90 16.47
CA THR A 103 5.92 -13.31 15.15
C THR A 103 5.10 -12.68 14.04
N SER A 104 3.76 -12.74 14.10
CA SER A 104 2.90 -12.08 13.11
C SER A 104 3.06 -10.56 13.10
N LEU A 105 3.25 -9.93 14.26
CA LEU A 105 3.51 -8.50 14.32
C LEU A 105 4.86 -8.14 13.68
N LYS A 106 5.88 -8.98 13.90
CA LYS A 106 7.19 -8.80 13.28
C LYS A 106 7.12 -8.92 11.77
N GLU A 107 6.37 -9.89 11.24
CA GLU A 107 6.10 -10.03 9.79
C GLU A 107 5.36 -8.80 9.25
N TYR A 108 4.33 -8.31 9.95
CA TYR A 108 3.63 -7.08 9.56
C TYR A 108 4.53 -5.83 9.50
N ILE A 109 5.49 -5.72 10.44
CA ILE A 109 6.47 -4.64 10.43
C ILE A 109 7.40 -4.76 9.22
N ASP A 110 7.86 -5.98 8.93
CA ASP A 110 8.74 -6.28 7.78
C ASP A 110 8.04 -5.95 6.46
N ASP A 111 6.79 -6.40 6.29
CA ASP A 111 5.93 -6.07 5.13
C ASP A 111 5.77 -4.55 4.96
N THR A 112 5.61 -3.83 6.07
CA THR A 112 5.48 -2.36 6.07
C THR A 112 6.80 -1.68 5.71
N GLU A 113 7.94 -2.21 6.18
CA GLU A 113 9.28 -1.72 5.82
C GLU A 113 9.53 -1.89 4.32
N ASP A 114 9.21 -3.05 3.77
CA ASP A 114 9.31 -3.31 2.33
C ASP A 114 8.39 -2.40 1.51
N PHE A 115 7.16 -2.17 1.98
CA PHE A 115 6.25 -1.23 1.34
C PHE A 115 6.83 0.20 1.32
N ILE A 116 7.36 0.67 2.44
CA ILE A 116 7.99 1.99 2.54
C ILE A 116 9.21 2.06 1.62
N ASN A 117 10.04 1.01 1.55
CA ASN A 117 11.21 0.95 0.68
C ASN A 117 10.80 1.08 -0.80
N ILE A 118 9.79 0.34 -1.24
CA ILE A 118 9.27 0.43 -2.62
C ILE A 118 8.71 1.84 -2.90
N GLN A 119 7.96 2.41 -1.96
CA GLN A 119 7.40 3.76 -2.08
C GLN A 119 8.52 4.81 -2.20
N LEU A 120 9.55 4.69 -1.37
CA LEU A 120 10.66 5.64 -1.31
C LEU A 120 11.51 5.55 -2.58
N ASP A 121 11.75 4.35 -3.10
CA ASP A 121 12.44 4.16 -4.38
C ASP A 121 11.64 4.72 -5.56
N ASN A 122 10.31 4.58 -5.56
CA ASN A 122 9.47 5.23 -6.57
C ASN A 122 9.58 6.76 -6.49
N VAL A 123 9.53 7.34 -5.28
CA VAL A 123 9.69 8.80 -5.09
C VAL A 123 11.07 9.27 -5.54
N ARG A 124 12.15 8.54 -5.20
CA ARG A 124 13.51 8.83 -5.69
C ARG A 124 13.58 8.78 -7.21
N ASN A 125 12.99 7.77 -7.84
CA ASN A 125 12.96 7.66 -9.29
C ASN A 125 12.22 8.84 -9.94
N GLN A 126 11.09 9.26 -9.37
CA GLN A 126 10.38 10.48 -9.80
C GLN A 126 11.24 11.74 -9.67
N LEU A 127 11.98 11.87 -8.58
CA LEU A 127 12.87 13.01 -8.35
C LEU A 127 14.01 13.06 -9.37
N ILE A 128 14.69 11.93 -9.61
CA ILE A 128 15.75 11.83 -10.62
C ILE A 128 15.22 12.17 -12.01
N GLN A 129 14.01 11.68 -12.33
CA GLN A 129 13.35 11.99 -13.57
C GLN A 129 13.05 13.49 -13.71
N PHE A 130 12.52 14.12 -12.66
CA PHE A 130 12.25 15.55 -12.64
C PHE A 130 13.52 16.39 -12.79
N GLU A 131 14.58 16.01 -12.07
CA GLU A 131 15.90 16.64 -12.17
C GLU A 131 16.46 16.55 -13.60
N LEU A 132 16.35 15.38 -14.24
CA LEU A 132 16.80 15.18 -15.63
C LEU A 132 16.01 16.06 -16.61
N ILE A 133 14.69 16.21 -16.40
CA ILE A 133 13.86 17.11 -17.20
C ILE A 133 14.31 18.58 -17.00
N LEU A 134 14.48 19.01 -15.75
CA LEU A 134 14.89 20.38 -15.43
C LEU A 134 16.26 20.73 -15.97
N THR A 135 17.28 19.89 -15.73
CA THR A 135 18.65 20.10 -16.22
C THR A 135 18.70 20.16 -17.74
N THR A 136 17.92 19.31 -18.41
CA THR A 136 17.79 19.33 -19.87
C THR A 136 17.11 20.62 -20.36
N ALA A 137 16.04 21.06 -19.69
CA ALA A 137 15.35 22.30 -20.03
C ALA A 137 16.25 23.53 -19.84
N THR A 138 17.00 23.61 -18.74
CA THR A 138 17.95 24.71 -18.50
C THR A 138 19.12 24.68 -19.48
N PHE A 139 19.59 23.50 -19.89
CA PHE A 139 20.60 23.37 -20.94
C PHE A 139 20.11 23.97 -22.28
N VAL A 140 18.87 23.69 -22.67
CA VAL A 140 18.27 24.29 -23.87
C VAL A 140 18.19 25.82 -23.74
N VAL A 141 17.70 26.32 -22.61
CA VAL A 141 17.64 27.76 -22.33
C VAL A 141 19.04 28.40 -22.37
N ALA A 142 20.07 27.70 -21.88
CA ALA A 142 21.44 28.19 -21.93
C ALA A 142 21.96 28.34 -23.38
N ILE A 143 21.66 27.40 -24.28
CA ILE A 143 22.03 27.51 -25.70
C ILE A 143 21.36 28.75 -26.33
N PHE A 144 20.07 28.98 -26.07
CA PHE A 144 19.38 30.19 -26.50
C PHE A 144 19.98 31.45 -25.87
N GLY A 145 20.39 31.39 -24.62
CA GLY A 145 21.04 32.47 -23.89
C GLY A 145 22.39 32.86 -24.51
N VAL A 146 23.20 31.90 -24.96
CA VAL A 146 24.47 32.17 -25.67
C VAL A 146 24.20 32.92 -26.97
N VAL A 147 23.24 32.46 -27.76
CA VAL A 147 22.82 33.14 -29.00
C VAL A 147 22.37 34.57 -28.70
N ALA A 148 21.45 34.75 -27.76
CA ALA A 148 20.96 36.07 -27.37
C ALA A 148 22.09 36.98 -26.83
N GLY A 149 23.04 36.41 -26.09
CA GLY A 149 24.21 37.11 -25.57
C GLY A 149 25.12 37.63 -26.68
N VAL A 150 25.43 36.80 -27.68
CA VAL A 150 26.26 37.20 -28.83
C VAL A 150 25.62 38.35 -29.60
N PHE A 151 24.29 38.32 -29.81
CA PHE A 151 23.57 39.41 -30.48
C PHE A 151 23.31 40.64 -29.60
N GLY A 152 23.31 40.48 -28.27
CA GLY A 152 23.15 41.57 -27.31
C GLY A 152 24.44 42.33 -26.99
N MET A 153 25.58 41.87 -27.51
CA MET A 153 26.88 42.50 -27.28
C MET A 153 27.06 43.79 -28.07
N ASN A 154 27.63 44.82 -27.42
CA ASN A 154 27.92 46.13 -28.01
C ASN A 154 29.22 46.11 -28.84
N PHE A 155 29.33 45.20 -29.81
CA PHE A 155 30.45 45.19 -30.76
C PHE A 155 29.95 45.53 -32.17
N SER A 156 30.66 46.41 -32.85
CA SER A 156 30.40 46.79 -34.24
C SER A 156 30.86 45.67 -35.17
N ILE A 157 29.99 44.69 -35.39
CA ILE A 157 30.21 43.62 -36.37
C ILE A 157 29.78 44.17 -37.74
N PRO A 158 30.56 44.01 -38.83
CA PRO A 158 30.14 44.44 -40.19
C PRO A 158 28.85 43.76 -40.68
N LEU A 159 28.39 42.73 -39.97
CA LEU A 159 27.10 42.07 -40.16
C LEU A 159 25.88 42.97 -39.82
N PHE A 160 26.09 44.04 -39.03
CA PHE A 160 25.06 45.02 -38.66
C PHE A 160 24.97 46.20 -39.64
N ASP A 161 26.00 46.43 -40.46
CA ASP A 161 26.01 47.52 -41.45
C ASP A 161 25.06 47.22 -42.62
N ASP A 162 24.84 45.94 -42.94
CA ASP A 162 23.86 45.49 -43.94
C ASP A 162 22.57 44.97 -43.28
N PRO A 163 21.43 45.68 -43.42
CA PRO A 163 20.17 45.30 -42.78
C PRO A 163 19.62 43.96 -43.28
N ASP A 164 20.00 43.51 -44.48
CA ASP A 164 19.59 42.22 -45.01
C ASP A 164 20.44 41.06 -44.46
N ALA A 165 21.75 41.26 -44.28
CA ALA A 165 22.62 40.27 -43.64
C ALA A 165 22.19 39.98 -42.20
N PHE A 166 21.84 41.03 -41.45
CA PHE A 166 21.30 40.90 -40.10
C PHE A 166 19.99 40.10 -40.06
N LYS A 167 19.03 40.38 -40.96
CA LYS A 167 17.77 39.63 -41.04
C LYS A 167 17.99 38.16 -41.36
N TRP A 168 18.87 37.83 -42.31
CA TRP A 168 19.17 36.44 -42.66
C TRP A 168 19.78 35.68 -41.50
N VAL A 169 20.73 36.29 -40.79
CA VAL A 169 21.34 35.68 -39.61
C VAL A 169 20.33 35.52 -38.46
N LEU A 170 19.48 36.52 -38.21
CA LEU A 170 18.40 36.42 -37.22
C LEU A 170 17.42 35.29 -37.56
N LEU A 171 17.08 35.14 -38.84
CA LEU A 171 16.16 34.12 -39.34
C LEU A 171 16.80 32.73 -39.22
N ILE A 172 18.05 32.55 -39.65
CA ILE A 172 18.77 31.28 -39.56
C ILE A 172 18.93 30.85 -38.10
N THR A 173 19.29 31.78 -37.22
CA THR A 173 19.50 31.46 -35.80
C THR A 173 18.18 31.21 -35.07
N GLY A 174 17.12 31.94 -35.44
CA GLY A 174 15.76 31.69 -34.95
C GLY A 174 15.23 30.33 -35.39
N VAL A 175 15.43 29.96 -36.66
CA VAL A 175 15.03 28.65 -37.20
C VAL A 175 15.86 27.52 -36.59
N SER A 176 17.18 27.68 -36.44
CA SER A 176 18.02 26.68 -35.78
C SER A 176 17.61 26.49 -34.32
N GLY A 177 17.30 27.58 -33.61
CA GLY A 177 16.78 27.54 -32.26
C GLY A 177 15.43 26.80 -32.18
N LEU A 178 14.49 27.14 -33.07
CA LEU A 178 13.18 26.48 -33.15
C LEU A 178 13.31 24.98 -33.43
N ILE A 179 14.23 24.58 -34.32
CA ILE A 179 14.52 23.17 -34.63
C ILE A 179 15.06 22.44 -33.39
N ILE A 180 16.01 23.04 -32.66
CA ILE A 180 16.55 22.46 -31.42
C ILE A 180 15.44 22.31 -30.37
N PHE A 181 14.59 23.33 -30.22
CA PHE A 181 13.45 23.27 -29.30
C PHE A 181 12.44 22.19 -29.69
N CYS A 182 12.07 22.09 -30.97
CA CYS A 182 11.17 21.05 -31.47
C CYS A 182 11.77 19.66 -31.34
N ALA A 183 13.06 19.48 -31.61
CA ALA A 183 13.76 18.21 -31.42
C ALA A 183 13.76 17.78 -29.94
N PHE A 184 13.90 18.73 -29.01
CA PHE A 184 13.77 18.46 -27.58
C PHE A 184 12.35 18.10 -27.17
N LEU A 185 11.34 18.85 -27.61
CA LEU A 185 9.94 18.50 -27.35
C LEU A 185 9.59 17.12 -27.90
N TRP A 186 10.10 16.79 -29.09
CA TRP A 186 9.97 15.47 -29.68
C TRP A 186 10.68 14.41 -28.85
N PHE A 187 11.90 14.66 -28.38
CA PHE A 187 12.65 13.77 -27.50
C PHE A 187 11.92 13.50 -26.19
N PHE A 188 11.36 14.54 -25.54
CA PHE A 188 10.54 14.41 -24.34
C PHE A 188 9.26 13.62 -24.60
N LYS A 189 8.59 13.86 -25.73
CA LYS A 189 7.41 13.10 -26.14
C LYS A 189 7.73 11.63 -26.43
N TYR A 190 8.85 11.36 -27.10
CA TYR A 190 9.27 10.02 -27.48
C TYR A 190 9.75 9.20 -26.28
N ARG A 191 10.38 9.85 -25.29
CA ARG A 191 10.75 9.20 -24.04
C ARG A 191 9.58 8.82 -23.13
N ARG A 192 8.33 9.11 -23.52
CA ARG A 192 7.08 8.60 -22.91
C ARG A 192 7.19 8.45 -21.39
N LEU A 193 7.51 9.55 -20.72
CA LEU A 193 7.72 9.66 -19.27
C LEU A 193 6.39 9.75 -18.49
N MET A 194 5.36 9.04 -18.98
CA MET A 194 4.13 8.77 -18.26
C MET A 194 3.95 7.25 -18.25
N PRO A 195 4.21 6.56 -17.13
CA PRO A 195 3.56 5.28 -16.92
C PRO A 195 2.06 5.57 -16.86
N LEU A 196 1.31 4.96 -17.79
CA LEU A 196 -0.12 4.70 -17.58
C LEU A 196 -0.25 3.56 -16.56
#